data_AF-A0A955KN63-F1
#
_entry.id   AF-A0A955KN63-F1
#
_cell.length_a   1.000
_cell.length_b   1.000
_cell.length_c   1.000
_cell.angle_alpha   90.00
_cell.angle_beta   90.00
_cell.angle_gamma   90.00
#
_symmetry.space_group_name_H-M   'P 1'
#
loop_
_entity.id
_entity.type
_entity.pdbx_description
1 polymer ?
#
loop_
_entity_poly.entity_id
_entity_poly.type
_entity_poly.pdbx_seq_one_letter_code
_entity_poly.pdbx_strand_id
1 'polypeptide(L)' 'MSNKWINLVYEDICHVIPEKDIREHECSEECWCSPLVDEEDGYIVYSHNSLDGREEYEYGRKFN' A
#
# COMPACT_ATOMS: atom_id res chain seq x y z
N MET A 1 3.96 -2.36 18.62
CA MET A 1 4.06 -1.48 17.44
C MET A 1 2.93 -1.91 16.54
N SER A 2 1.90 -1.08 16.32
CA SER A 2 0.84 -1.44 15.37
C SER A 2 1.43 -1.36 13.96
N ASN A 3 1.44 -2.47 13.24
CA ASN A 3 1.81 -2.47 11.83
C ASN A 3 0.72 -1.72 11.07
N LYS A 4 1.06 -0.60 10.44
CA LYS A 4 0.09 0.21 9.67
C LYS A 4 -0.14 -0.30 8.25
N TRP A 5 0.67 -1.29 7.85
CA TRP A 5 0.76 -1.85 6.51
C TRP A 5 0.89 -3.37 6.63
N ILE A 6 0.24 -4.08 5.70
CA ILE A 6 0.30 -5.53 5.54
C ILE A 6 1.01 -5.81 4.22
N ASN A 7 1.97 -6.73 4.24
CA ASN A 7 2.62 -7.25 3.04
C ASN A 7 2.05 -8.63 2.72
N LEU A 8 1.45 -8.78 1.55
CA LEU A 8 0.98 -10.05 1.02
C LEU A 8 1.84 -10.44 -0.16
N VAL A 9 2.63 -11.51 0.00
CA VAL A 9 3.56 -11.99 -1.01
C VAL A 9 3.07 -13.33 -1.54
N TYR A 10 2.95 -13.43 -2.86
CA TYR A 10 2.63 -14.66 -3.57
C TYR A 10 3.49 -14.77 -4.83
N GLU A 11 4.31 -15.83 -4.90
CA GLU A 11 5.35 -15.98 -5.93
C GLU A 11 6.24 -14.74 -6.00
N ASP A 12 6.35 -14.11 -7.17
CA ASP A 12 7.14 -12.91 -7.42
C ASP A 12 6.30 -11.62 -7.30
N ILE A 13 5.10 -11.68 -6.73
CA ILE A 13 4.20 -10.52 -6.57
C ILE A 13 4.03 -10.17 -5.09
N CYS A 14 4.22 -8.89 -4.76
CA CYS A 14 4.02 -8.33 -3.43
C CYS A 14 2.94 -7.25 -3.47
N HIS A 15 1.97 -7.31 -2.55
CA HIS A 15 1.02 -6.23 -2.30
C HIS A 15 1.29 -5.61 -0.93
N VAL A 16 1.56 -4.30 -0.92
CA VAL A 16 1.66 -3.49 0.29
C VAL A 16 0.33 -2.79 0.50
N ILE A 17 -0.44 -3.21 1.51
CA ILE A 17 -1.83 -2.77 1.76
C ILE A 17 -1.93 -2.05 3.10
N PRO A 18 -2.64 -0.92 3.20
CA PRO A 18 -2.86 -0.25 4.48
C PRO A 18 -3.70 -1.14 5.43
N GLU A 19 -3.19 -1.36 6.65
CA GLU A 19 -3.91 -2.12 7.68
C GLU A 19 -5.09 -1.30 8.20
N LYS A 20 -6.31 -1.89 8.18
CA LYS A 20 -7.55 -1.27 8.68
C LYS A 20 -7.79 0.12 8.08
N ASP A 21 -7.67 0.21 6.76
CA ASP A 21 -8.13 1.40 6.05
C ASP A 21 -9.66 1.54 6.14
N ILE A 22 -10.17 2.74 5.86
CA ILE A 22 -11.60 3.09 5.88
C ILE A 22 -12.40 2.20 4.91
N ARG A 23 -11.72 1.68 3.87
CA ARG A 23 -12.29 0.77 2.89
C ARG A 23 -11.33 -0.39 2.64
N GLU A 24 -11.87 -1.60 2.49
CA GLU A 24 -11.07 -2.78 2.20
C GLU A 24 -10.43 -2.71 0.81
N HIS A 25 -9.22 -3.25 0.71
CA HIS A 25 -8.46 -3.34 -0.53
C HIS A 25 -8.54 -4.73 -1.14
N GLU A 26 -8.54 -4.78 -2.45
CA GLU A 26 -8.40 -6.01 -3.22
C GLU A 26 -6.93 -6.18 -3.61
N CYS A 27 -6.38 -7.39 -3.54
CA CYS A 27 -5.04 -7.71 -4.05
C CYS A 27 -5.04 -7.74 -5.58
N SER A 28 -5.28 -6.59 -6.20
CA SER A 28 -5.41 -6.40 -7.64
C SER A 28 -4.86 -5.04 -8.04
N GLU A 29 -4.34 -4.95 -9.26
CA GLU A 29 -3.97 -3.68 -9.90
C GLU A 29 -5.18 -2.78 -10.17
N GLU A 30 -6.37 -3.36 -10.27
CA GLU A 30 -7.64 -2.65 -10.49
C GLU A 30 -8.30 -2.17 -9.18
N CYS A 31 -7.61 -2.31 -8.04
CA CYS A 31 -8.14 -1.86 -6.75
C CYS A 31 -8.54 -0.38 -6.82
N TRP A 32 -9.64 -0.02 -6.15
CA TRP A 32 -10.23 1.33 -6.20
C TRP A 32 -9.26 2.44 -5.76
N CYS A 33 -8.20 2.09 -5.01
CA CYS A 33 -7.18 3.01 -4.55
C CYS A 33 -6.12 3.34 -5.62
N SER A 34 -6.21 2.75 -6.81
CA SER A 34 -5.25 2.89 -7.91
C SER A 34 -3.81 2.62 -7.46
N PRO A 35 -3.46 1.37 -7.13
CA PRO A 35 -2.14 1.02 -6.61
C PRO A 35 -1.04 1.38 -7.60
N LEU A 36 0.12 1.80 -7.09
CA LEU A 36 1.32 2.01 -7.87
C LEU A 36 2.04 0.67 -8.07
N VAL A 37 2.47 0.39 -9.29
CA VAL A 37 3.26 -0.80 -9.62
C VAL A 37 4.72 -0.44 -9.82
N ASP A 38 5.60 -1.16 -9.15
CA ASP A 38 7.05 -1.04 -9.24
C ASP A 38 7.68 -2.43 -9.35
N GLU A 39 8.90 -2.50 -9.89
CA GLU A 39 9.71 -3.72 -9.91
C GLU A 39 10.90 -3.54 -8.97
N GLU A 40 11.03 -4.38 -7.94
CA GLU A 40 12.08 -4.31 -6.93
C GLU A 40 12.65 -5.71 -6.66
N ASP A 41 13.97 -5.88 -6.83
CA ASP A 41 14.69 -7.13 -6.56
C ASP A 41 14.10 -8.38 -7.25
N GLY A 42 13.49 -8.21 -8.43
CA GLY A 42 12.83 -9.27 -9.19
C GLY A 42 11.39 -9.57 -8.79
N TYR A 43 10.82 -8.78 -7.87
CA TYR A 43 9.41 -8.81 -7.50
C TYR A 43 8.64 -7.68 -8.16
N ILE A 44 7.38 -7.95 -8.51
CA ILE A 44 6.40 -6.93 -8.87
C ILE A 44 5.71 -6.48 -7.58
N VAL A 45 5.90 -5.22 -7.21
CA VAL A 45 5.36 -4.63 -5.98
C VAL A 45 4.19 -3.72 -6.34
N TYR A 46 3.02 -4.00 -5.78
CA TYR A 46 1.84 -3.16 -5.84
C TYR A 46 1.65 -2.43 -4.50
N SER A 47 1.89 -1.12 -4.51
CA SER A 47 1.71 -0.25 -3.34
C SER A 47 0.32 0.39 -3.36
N HIS A 48 -0.54 0.01 -2.41
CA HIS A 48 -1.91 0.53 -2.31
C HIS A 48 -1.94 1.86 -1.57
N ASN A 49 -2.72 2.81 -2.06
CA ASN A 49 -2.94 4.11 -1.39
C ASN A 49 -4.08 4.00 -0.38
N SER A 50 -3.89 4.43 0.85
CA SER A 50 -4.96 4.52 1.84
C SER A 50 -5.98 5.61 1.49
N LEU A 51 -7.21 5.42 1.96
CA LEU A 51 -8.26 6.42 1.92
C LEU A 51 -8.13 7.42 3.08
N ASP A 52 -7.54 7.00 4.20
CA ASP A 52 -7.39 7.86 5.39
C ASP A 52 -6.18 8.81 5.32
N GLY A 53 -5.37 8.72 4.27
CA GLY A 53 -4.24 9.62 4.02
C GLY A 53 -3.09 9.41 4.99
N ARG A 54 -2.96 8.22 5.60
CA ARG A 54 -1.87 7.92 6.56
C ARG A 54 -0.47 8.06 5.97
N GLU A 55 -0.35 7.98 4.65
CA GLU A 55 0.88 8.24 3.89
C GLU A 55 1.37 9.67 4.11
N GLU A 56 0.47 10.66 4.19
CA GLU A 56 0.85 12.07 4.33
C GLU A 56 1.61 12.32 5.64
N TYR A 57 1.31 11.55 6.68
CA TYR A 57 2.03 11.57 7.95
C TYR A 57 3.42 10.90 7.87
N GLU A 58 3.60 9.94 6.96
CA GLU A 58 4.83 9.16 6.81
C GLU A 58 5.83 9.80 5.84
N TYR A 59 5.35 10.50 4.81
CA TYR A 59 6.17 11.31 3.91
C TYR A 59 6.55 12.69 4.46
N GLY A 60 6.18 13.00 5.70
CA GLY A 60 6.66 14.19 6.38
C GLY A 60 6.09 15.50 5.83
N ARG A 61 4.83 15.53 5.34
CA ARG A 61 4.08 16.78 5.25
C ARG A 61 3.79 17.27 6.68
N LYS A 62 4.81 17.85 7.30
CA LYS A 62 4.65 18.80 8.40
C LYS A 62 3.80 19.94 7.85
N PHE A 63 2.71 20.25 8.53
CA PHE A 63 2.07 21.56 8.49
C PHE A 63 3.16 22.64 8.36
N ASN A 64 3.12 23.40 7.27
CA ASN A 64 3.74 24.72 7.19
C ASN A 64 2.64 25.75 7.37
#